data_AF-A0A958FZU7-F1
#
_entry.id   AF-A0A958FZU7-F1
#
_cell.length_a   1.000
_cell.length_b   1.000
_cell.length_c   1.000
_cell.angle_alpha   90.00
_cell.angle_beta   90.00
_cell.angle_gamma   90.00
#
_symmetry.space_group_name_H-M   'P 1'
#
loop_
_entity.id
_entity.type
_entity.pdbx_description
1 polymer ?
#
loop_
_entity_poly.entity_id
_entity_poly.type
_entity_poly.pdbx_seq_one_letter_code
_entity_poly.pdbx_strand_id
1 'polypeptide(L)'
;PDVDSDGDGELDCDDLCPNDPNKTAPGQCGCGVPDVDSDGDGELDCEDLCPNDPNKTAPGQCGCGVADTDGDGDGTADCVDLCPGDPNKISEGQCGCGVPDTDSDGDGTADCNDLCPSDPNKVSEGQCGCGVLDTDSDGDGTADCNDLCPNDPNKINPGACGCGVLDSDSDGDGTPNCNDQCPNDPNKIAPGQCGCGVPDTDSDGDGTANCNDQCPNDPQKIIPGECGCGTSDEDTDDDGVLDCRESCPNDPNKLEPGFCGCGEPEIDEDGDGVIDFHPQQCPGGTDLCPNDLGKQDPGVCGCGSPDIDSDGDGALNCQDICPSDPLKINTAGVCGCGVPDTDSDGDGVPNCSDGCPSDSSRTSPGMCGCGGGDETDTDFDGTPNCNDQCSFDSSKTTPGICGCGVADTDSDNDGAYDCQDSCINDPGKTSPGQCGCGVPDQDLNANGVLDCFVGADFRKLTENLQVAVRNLRKLKKPTNKKRRAQVQIQQQQSKAAVEFSLSGFGNVYNSSSSQIVIVNSKKPLSKLVSDVNKQTKKSLKTGSRTFSKNRKKAIGSIGQLLRVLQ
;
A
#
# COMPACT_ATOMS: atom_id res chain seq x y z
N PRO A 1 57.00 -195.33 23.33
CA PRO A 1 57.96 -194.65 24.22
C PRO A 1 57.47 -193.23 24.36
N ASP A 2 57.56 -192.66 25.56
CA ASP A 2 57.25 -191.25 25.73
C ASP A 2 58.34 -190.40 25.04
N VAL A 3 57.99 -189.20 24.56
CA VAL A 3 58.86 -188.31 23.80
C VAL A 3 59.10 -187.02 24.58
N ASP A 4 60.22 -186.36 24.30
CA ASP A 4 60.56 -185.01 24.76
C ASP A 4 60.48 -184.12 23.50
N SER A 5 59.41 -183.32 23.40
CA SER A 5 59.00 -182.60 22.19
C SER A 5 59.79 -181.32 21.96
N ASP A 6 60.29 -180.66 23.00
CA ASP A 6 61.06 -179.41 22.90
C ASP A 6 62.55 -179.55 23.26
N GLY A 7 62.95 -180.69 23.81
CA GLY A 7 64.33 -181.09 24.01
C GLY A 7 64.96 -180.51 25.28
N ASP A 8 64.17 -180.11 26.28
CA ASP A 8 64.66 -179.51 27.53
C ASP A 8 65.16 -180.54 28.57
N GLY A 9 64.93 -181.83 28.29
CA GLY A 9 65.39 -182.95 29.09
C GLY A 9 64.34 -183.57 30.02
N GLU A 10 63.12 -183.03 30.09
CA GLU A 10 61.95 -183.66 30.71
C GLU A 10 61.06 -184.32 29.63
N LEU A 11 60.38 -185.43 29.95
CA LEU A 11 59.49 -186.08 28.98
C LEU A 11 58.13 -185.39 28.97
N ASP A 12 57.46 -185.34 27.82
CA ASP A 12 56.17 -184.64 27.62
C ASP A 12 55.09 -185.01 28.66
N CYS A 13 55.13 -186.22 29.25
CA CYS A 13 54.14 -186.61 30.26
C CYS A 13 54.40 -186.03 31.66
N ASP A 14 55.63 -185.61 31.95
CA ASP A 14 56.07 -185.03 33.21
C ASP A 14 56.40 -183.51 33.07
N ASP A 15 56.46 -182.99 31.85
CA ASP A 15 56.61 -181.56 31.55
C ASP A 15 55.26 -180.82 31.56
N LEU A 16 55.17 -179.74 32.36
CA LEU A 16 53.97 -178.89 32.41
C LEU A 16 53.96 -177.81 31.32
N CYS A 17 55.03 -177.71 30.53
CA CYS A 17 55.17 -176.89 29.35
C CYS A 17 55.81 -177.65 28.17
N PRO A 18 55.17 -178.72 27.62
CA PRO A 18 55.76 -179.66 26.64
C PRO A 18 56.24 -179.09 25.29
N ASN A 19 56.18 -177.77 25.10
CA ASN A 19 56.60 -177.08 23.88
C ASN A 19 57.43 -175.81 24.16
N ASP A 20 57.82 -175.54 25.41
CA ASP A 20 58.69 -174.41 25.78
C ASP A 20 60.05 -174.90 26.28
N PRO A 21 61.09 -174.88 25.44
CA PRO A 21 62.40 -175.42 25.80
C PRO A 21 63.12 -174.64 26.92
N ASN A 22 62.56 -173.52 27.40
CA ASN A 22 63.14 -172.72 28.49
C ASN A 22 62.42 -172.88 29.83
N LYS A 23 61.28 -173.59 29.88
CA LYS A 23 60.51 -173.77 31.10
C LYS A 23 59.92 -175.19 31.14
N THR A 24 60.20 -175.93 32.21
CA THR A 24 59.48 -177.19 32.52
C THR A 24 58.20 -176.98 33.34
N ALA A 25 57.90 -175.72 33.70
CA ALA A 25 56.69 -175.33 34.44
C ALA A 25 56.21 -173.91 34.03
N PRO A 26 54.89 -173.64 33.97
CA PRO A 26 54.36 -172.40 33.39
C PRO A 26 54.81 -171.08 34.04
N GLY A 27 55.26 -171.06 35.29
CA GLY A 27 55.54 -169.78 35.97
C GLY A 27 54.30 -168.89 36.10
N GLN A 28 54.50 -167.58 36.26
CA GLN A 28 53.39 -166.60 36.42
C GLN A 28 52.87 -166.11 35.06
N CYS A 29 53.77 -165.86 34.09
CA CYS A 29 53.42 -165.46 32.72
C CYS A 29 52.99 -166.63 31.81
N GLY A 30 53.02 -167.88 32.30
CA GLY A 30 52.71 -169.07 31.51
C GLY A 30 53.90 -169.61 30.70
N CYS A 31 53.67 -170.71 29.98
CA CYS A 31 54.67 -171.30 29.07
C CYS A 31 54.88 -170.39 27.84
N GLY A 32 56.12 -170.23 27.38
CA GLY A 32 56.50 -169.48 26.18
C GLY A 32 56.78 -167.98 26.39
N VAL A 33 56.53 -167.45 27.60
CA VAL A 33 56.81 -166.05 27.97
C VAL A 33 57.75 -166.02 29.17
N PRO A 34 58.94 -165.41 29.07
CA PRO A 34 59.85 -165.29 30.21
C PRO A 34 59.20 -164.56 31.39
N ASP A 35 59.38 -165.07 32.61
CA ASP A 35 59.01 -164.35 33.84
C ASP A 35 60.13 -163.33 34.15
N VAL A 36 60.15 -162.23 33.40
CA VAL A 36 61.11 -161.13 33.53
C VAL A 36 60.37 -159.87 33.98
N ASP A 37 61.01 -159.15 34.90
CA ASP A 37 60.66 -157.78 35.31
C ASP A 37 61.81 -156.90 34.82
N SER A 38 61.56 -156.16 33.74
CA SER A 38 62.57 -155.42 32.97
C SER A 38 63.00 -154.12 33.64
N ASP A 39 62.15 -153.47 34.41
CA ASP A 39 62.45 -152.21 35.10
C ASP A 39 62.64 -152.33 36.62
N GLY A 40 62.30 -153.48 37.18
CA GLY A 40 62.56 -153.84 38.56
C GLY A 40 61.54 -153.29 39.56
N ASP A 41 60.31 -152.96 39.11
CA ASP A 41 59.26 -152.41 39.98
C ASP A 41 58.48 -153.47 40.77
N GLY A 42 58.70 -154.74 40.43
CA GLY A 42 58.12 -155.90 41.09
C GLY A 42 56.91 -156.51 40.40
N GLU A 43 56.43 -155.94 39.29
CA GLU A 43 55.44 -156.55 38.38
C GLU A 43 56.19 -157.20 37.19
N LEU A 44 55.75 -158.38 36.72
CA LEU A 44 56.38 -158.99 35.55
C LEU A 44 55.94 -158.27 34.27
N ASP A 45 56.81 -158.19 33.26
CA ASP A 45 56.57 -157.52 31.98
C ASP A 45 55.26 -157.96 31.28
N CYS A 46 54.78 -159.17 31.58
CA CYS A 46 53.56 -159.74 31.02
C CYS A 46 52.27 -159.24 31.70
N GLU A 47 52.37 -158.72 32.93
CA GLU A 47 51.27 -158.16 33.72
C GLU A 47 51.39 -156.63 33.85
N ASP A 48 52.57 -156.07 33.60
CA ASP A 48 52.83 -154.64 33.60
C ASP A 48 52.36 -153.93 32.31
N LEU A 49 51.56 -152.87 32.46
CA LEU A 49 51.12 -152.02 31.33
C LEU A 49 52.14 -150.94 30.96
N CYS A 50 53.21 -150.80 31.75
CA CYS A 50 54.36 -149.96 31.52
C CYS A 50 55.70 -150.70 31.76
N PRO A 51 56.03 -151.79 31.01
CA PRO A 51 57.17 -152.70 31.29
C PRO A 51 58.59 -152.10 31.30
N ASN A 52 58.74 -150.78 31.18
CA ASN A 52 60.02 -150.09 31.18
C ASN A 52 59.99 -148.81 32.07
N ASP A 53 58.92 -148.55 32.83
CA ASP A 53 58.82 -147.43 33.76
C ASP A 53 58.80 -147.92 35.22
N PRO A 54 59.93 -147.86 35.94
CA PRO A 54 60.02 -148.41 37.29
C PRO A 54 59.19 -147.66 38.35
N ASN A 55 58.49 -146.58 37.98
CA ASN A 55 57.64 -145.81 38.87
C ASN A 55 56.14 -146.01 38.61
N LYS A 56 55.76 -146.76 37.57
CA LYS A 56 54.37 -146.98 37.18
C LYS A 56 54.17 -148.37 36.61
N THR A 57 53.24 -149.13 37.17
CA THR A 57 52.71 -150.37 36.56
C THR A 57 51.53 -150.13 35.60
N ALA A 58 51.09 -148.87 35.47
CA ALA A 58 49.98 -148.47 34.60
C ALA A 58 50.18 -147.05 34.02
N PRO A 59 49.76 -146.77 32.77
CA PRO A 59 50.10 -145.51 32.09
C PRO A 59 49.60 -144.21 32.75
N GLY A 60 48.51 -144.22 33.52
CA GLY A 60 47.95 -142.98 34.07
C GLY A 60 47.44 -141.99 33.00
N GLN A 61 47.35 -140.70 33.33
CA GLN A 61 46.85 -139.65 32.41
C GLN A 61 47.92 -139.19 31.41
N CYS A 62 49.19 -139.17 31.84
CA CYS A 62 50.34 -138.75 31.03
C CYS A 62 51.03 -139.89 30.27
N GLY A 63 50.60 -141.14 30.48
CA GLY A 63 51.28 -142.31 29.95
C GLY A 63 52.47 -142.80 30.81
N CYS A 64 53.12 -143.87 30.36
CA CYS A 64 54.34 -144.38 30.99
C CYS A 64 55.51 -143.40 30.81
N GLY A 65 56.37 -143.28 31.81
CA GLY A 65 57.59 -142.46 31.80
C GLY A 65 57.39 -140.99 32.17
N VAL A 66 56.15 -140.53 32.41
CA VAL A 66 55.83 -139.14 32.79
C VAL A 66 54.94 -139.15 34.04
N ALA A 67 55.36 -138.47 35.11
CA ALA A 67 54.55 -138.38 36.33
C ALA A 67 53.22 -137.65 36.08
N ASP A 68 52.13 -138.19 36.62
CA ASP A 68 50.80 -137.56 36.63
C ASP A 68 50.76 -136.46 37.71
N THR A 69 51.63 -135.45 37.58
CA THR A 69 51.63 -134.29 38.48
C THR A 69 50.46 -133.40 38.14
N ASP A 70 49.70 -133.00 39.16
CA ASP A 70 48.61 -132.03 39.08
C ASP A 70 49.02 -130.84 39.94
N GLY A 71 49.48 -129.79 39.28
CA GLY A 71 50.15 -128.64 39.89
C GLY A 71 49.22 -127.69 40.63
N ASP A 72 47.97 -127.60 40.19
CA ASP A 72 46.94 -126.72 40.78
C ASP A 72 45.85 -127.48 41.56
N GLY A 73 45.77 -128.79 41.41
CA GLY A 73 44.92 -129.67 42.19
C GLY A 73 43.49 -129.78 41.65
N ASP A 74 43.26 -129.54 40.37
CA ASP A 74 41.93 -129.61 39.74
C ASP A 74 41.51 -131.03 39.30
N GLY A 75 42.44 -131.99 39.40
CA GLY A 75 42.25 -133.39 39.03
C GLY A 75 42.75 -133.75 37.62
N THR A 76 43.28 -132.78 36.86
CA THR A 76 43.88 -132.98 35.54
C THR A 76 45.40 -132.84 35.65
N ALA A 77 46.14 -133.84 35.18
CA ALA A 77 47.59 -133.78 35.21
C ALA A 77 48.12 -132.70 34.26
N ASP A 78 49.17 -132.00 34.67
CA ASP A 78 49.82 -130.88 33.97
C ASP A 78 50.15 -131.19 32.50
N CYS A 79 50.37 -132.46 32.17
CA CYS A 79 50.72 -132.93 30.83
C CYS A 79 49.56 -132.89 29.83
N VAL A 80 48.32 -132.93 30.32
CA VAL A 80 47.08 -132.92 29.53
C VAL A 80 46.17 -131.74 29.88
N ASP A 81 46.53 -130.97 30.90
CA ASP A 81 45.88 -129.72 31.25
C ASP A 81 46.35 -128.57 30.36
N LEU A 82 45.40 -127.82 29.78
CA LEU A 82 45.69 -126.62 28.99
C LEU A 82 45.83 -125.37 29.87
N CYS A 83 45.47 -125.46 31.15
CA CYS A 83 45.63 -124.42 32.14
C CYS A 83 46.27 -124.95 33.45
N PRO A 84 47.53 -125.45 33.44
CA PRO A 84 48.18 -126.17 34.57
C PRO A 84 48.42 -125.36 35.87
N GLY A 85 47.89 -124.15 35.98
CA GLY A 85 48.01 -123.28 37.14
C GLY A 85 46.70 -122.59 37.52
N ASP A 86 45.58 -122.95 36.89
CA ASP A 86 44.25 -122.44 37.23
C ASP A 86 43.36 -123.57 37.77
N PRO A 87 43.20 -123.69 39.09
CA PRO A 87 42.48 -124.79 39.71
C PRO A 87 40.97 -124.83 39.39
N ASN A 88 40.45 -123.86 38.64
CA ASN A 88 39.05 -123.81 38.23
C ASN A 88 38.85 -124.11 36.74
N LYS A 89 39.91 -124.32 35.96
CA LYS A 89 39.84 -124.54 34.52
C LYS A 89 40.88 -125.54 34.04
N ILE A 90 40.40 -126.57 33.34
CA ILE A 90 41.24 -127.53 32.59
C ILE A 90 41.47 -127.11 31.13
N SER A 91 40.89 -125.96 30.72
CA SER A 91 40.90 -125.46 29.34
C SER A 91 40.81 -123.94 29.31
N GLU A 92 41.45 -123.31 28.31
CA GLU A 92 41.58 -121.84 28.23
C GLU A 92 40.24 -121.08 28.21
N GLY A 93 39.14 -121.67 27.71
CA GLY A 93 37.85 -120.95 27.64
C GLY A 93 37.90 -119.69 26.76
N GLN A 94 36.99 -118.73 26.98
CA GLN A 94 36.91 -117.49 26.20
C GLN A 94 37.86 -116.40 26.72
N CYS A 95 38.11 -116.37 28.03
CA CYS A 95 38.96 -115.39 28.70
C CYS A 95 40.39 -115.87 28.99
N GLY A 96 40.75 -117.10 28.57
CA GLY A 96 42.00 -117.73 28.94
C GLY A 96 41.99 -118.34 30.34
N CYS A 97 43.15 -118.86 30.76
CA CYS A 97 43.38 -119.35 32.11
C CYS A 97 43.46 -118.20 33.11
N GLY A 98 42.97 -118.42 34.33
CA GLY A 98 43.03 -117.47 35.46
C GLY A 98 41.94 -116.40 35.44
N VAL A 99 41.08 -116.36 34.42
CA VAL A 99 39.95 -115.42 34.31
C VAL A 99 38.65 -116.21 34.07
N PRO A 100 37.61 -116.06 34.92
CA PRO A 100 36.36 -116.77 34.73
C PRO A 100 35.65 -116.29 33.45
N ASP A 101 35.06 -117.23 32.70
CA ASP A 101 34.22 -116.93 31.53
C ASP A 101 32.81 -116.50 31.99
N THR A 102 32.75 -115.45 32.81
CA THR A 102 31.47 -114.89 33.29
C THR A 102 30.84 -114.12 32.15
N ASP A 103 29.55 -114.34 31.93
CA ASP A 103 28.70 -113.63 30.97
C ASP A 103 27.55 -113.02 31.80
N SER A 104 27.72 -111.75 32.16
CA SER A 104 26.89 -111.06 33.16
C SER A 104 25.48 -110.74 32.66
N ASP A 105 25.31 -110.51 31.36
CA ASP A 105 24.00 -110.21 30.76
C ASP A 105 23.40 -111.37 29.95
N GLY A 106 24.18 -112.41 29.68
CA GLY A 106 23.73 -113.65 29.06
C GLY A 106 23.63 -113.57 27.54
N ASP A 107 24.40 -112.69 26.89
CA ASP A 107 24.39 -112.52 25.43
C ASP A 107 25.26 -113.54 24.67
N GLY A 108 26.05 -114.32 25.41
CA GLY A 108 26.94 -115.36 24.91
C GLY A 108 28.40 -114.93 24.77
N THR A 109 28.74 -113.68 25.07
CA THR A 109 30.10 -113.14 25.09
C THR A 109 30.55 -112.95 26.54
N ALA A 110 31.62 -113.62 26.96
CA ALA A 110 32.14 -113.39 28.30
C ALA A 110 32.57 -111.93 28.51
N ASP A 111 32.35 -111.41 29.72
CA ASP A 111 32.59 -110.03 30.16
C ASP A 111 34.01 -109.52 29.81
N CYS A 112 34.99 -110.42 29.73
CA CYS A 112 36.38 -110.09 29.38
C CYS A 112 36.55 -109.66 27.91
N ASN A 113 35.66 -110.09 27.04
CA ASN A 113 35.63 -109.84 25.59
C ASN A 113 34.44 -108.98 25.17
N ASP A 114 33.55 -108.64 26.11
CA ASP A 114 32.38 -107.81 25.88
C ASP A 114 32.67 -106.35 26.25
N LEU A 115 32.41 -105.43 25.31
CA LEU A 115 32.53 -103.98 25.58
C LEU A 115 31.28 -103.40 26.24
N CYS A 116 30.20 -104.18 26.32
CA CYS A 116 28.96 -103.84 26.99
C CYS A 116 28.47 -104.95 27.94
N PRO A 117 29.23 -105.32 29.01
CA PRO A 117 28.97 -106.49 29.88
C PRO A 117 27.66 -106.51 30.69
N SER A 118 26.74 -105.59 30.41
CA SER A 118 25.47 -105.44 31.11
C SER A 118 24.30 -105.16 30.16
N ASP A 119 24.54 -105.15 28.84
CA ASP A 119 23.51 -104.95 27.82
C ASP A 119 23.36 -106.22 26.95
N PRO A 120 22.34 -107.05 27.22
CA PRO A 120 22.17 -108.34 26.55
C PRO A 120 21.89 -108.24 25.04
N ASN A 121 21.76 -107.04 24.48
CA ASN A 121 21.51 -106.82 23.06
C ASN A 121 22.77 -106.35 22.30
N LYS A 122 23.89 -106.11 22.99
CA LYS A 122 25.08 -105.52 22.41
C LYS A 122 26.34 -106.10 23.04
N VAL A 123 27.22 -106.64 22.19
CA VAL A 123 28.61 -106.98 22.53
C VAL A 123 29.60 -105.81 22.32
N SER A 124 29.11 -104.69 21.78
CA SER A 124 29.91 -103.52 21.40
C SER A 124 29.15 -102.22 21.58
N GLU A 125 29.85 -101.15 21.98
CA GLU A 125 29.24 -99.85 22.33
C GLU A 125 28.41 -99.23 21.20
N GLY A 126 28.67 -99.53 19.93
CA GLY A 126 27.90 -98.93 18.82
C GLY A 126 28.03 -97.40 18.73
N GLN A 127 27.02 -96.72 18.18
CA GLN A 127 27.01 -95.25 18.04
C GLN A 127 26.40 -94.56 19.27
N CYS A 128 25.44 -95.21 19.93
CA CYS A 128 24.72 -94.68 21.09
C CYS A 128 25.26 -95.17 22.45
N GLY A 129 26.30 -96.01 22.45
CA GLY A 129 26.79 -96.67 23.66
C GLY A 129 25.97 -97.92 24.03
N CYS A 130 26.35 -98.53 25.15
CA CYS A 130 25.61 -99.65 25.72
C CYS A 130 24.26 -99.19 26.30
N GLY A 131 23.24 -100.05 26.22
CA GLY A 131 21.90 -99.83 26.77
C GLY A 131 20.98 -98.99 25.89
N VAL A 132 21.45 -98.49 24.74
CA VAL A 132 20.67 -97.71 23.78
C VAL A 132 20.80 -98.32 22.40
N LEU A 133 19.67 -98.57 21.73
CA LEU A 133 19.69 -99.09 20.36
C LEU A 133 20.22 -98.04 19.38
N ASP A 134 21.08 -98.46 18.46
CA ASP A 134 21.52 -97.65 17.32
C ASP A 134 20.44 -97.63 16.23
N THR A 135 19.24 -97.17 16.59
CA THR A 135 18.15 -97.00 15.62
C THR A 135 18.44 -95.78 14.80
N ASP A 136 18.28 -95.90 13.48
CA ASP A 136 18.37 -94.82 12.50
C ASP A 136 17.02 -94.78 11.80
N SER A 137 16.15 -93.88 12.25
CA SER A 137 14.73 -93.85 11.90
C SER A 137 14.48 -93.37 10.47
N ASP A 138 15.35 -92.54 9.91
CA ASP A 138 15.22 -92.01 8.54
C ASP A 138 16.22 -92.61 7.54
N GLY A 139 17.23 -93.32 8.01
CA GLY A 139 18.19 -94.05 7.18
C GLY A 139 19.32 -93.18 6.64
N ASP A 140 19.67 -92.07 7.28
CA ASP A 140 20.74 -91.17 6.86
C ASP A 140 22.16 -91.63 7.27
N GLY A 141 22.23 -92.68 8.10
CA GLY A 141 23.46 -93.28 8.61
C GLY A 141 23.88 -92.80 10.00
N THR A 142 23.12 -91.89 10.61
CA THR A 142 23.31 -91.38 11.97
C THR A 142 22.24 -91.94 12.90
N ALA A 143 22.62 -92.67 13.94
CA ALA A 143 21.63 -93.13 14.91
C ALA A 143 20.90 -91.97 15.58
N ASP A 144 19.60 -92.16 15.85
CA ASP A 144 18.66 -91.19 16.43
C ASP A 144 19.18 -90.51 17.70
N CYS A 145 20.05 -91.17 18.47
CA CYS A 145 20.65 -90.63 19.68
C CYS A 145 21.67 -89.50 19.41
N ASN A 146 22.27 -89.50 18.23
CA ASN A 146 23.28 -88.54 17.77
C ASN A 146 22.74 -87.63 16.65
N ASP A 147 21.52 -87.87 16.19
CA ASP A 147 20.84 -87.09 15.17
C ASP A 147 19.93 -86.03 15.81
N LEU A 148 20.13 -84.76 15.45
CA LEU A 148 19.27 -83.66 15.90
C LEU A 148 18.00 -83.51 15.04
N CYS A 149 17.89 -84.30 13.97
CA CYS A 149 16.76 -84.39 13.07
C CYS A 149 16.38 -85.86 12.73
N PRO A 150 15.99 -86.70 13.72
CA PRO A 150 15.81 -88.16 13.56
C PRO A 150 14.76 -88.66 12.55
N ASN A 151 14.13 -87.77 11.79
CA ASN A 151 13.10 -88.09 10.81
C ASN A 151 13.34 -87.37 9.46
N ASP A 152 14.47 -86.68 9.28
CA ASP A 152 14.83 -86.01 8.03
C ASP A 152 16.09 -86.62 7.41
N PRO A 153 15.95 -87.49 6.39
CA PRO A 153 17.08 -88.23 5.81
C PRO A 153 18.10 -87.35 5.06
N ASN A 154 17.87 -86.05 4.97
CA ASN A 154 18.78 -85.11 4.32
C ASN A 154 19.57 -84.24 5.30
N LYS A 155 19.31 -84.35 6.61
CA LYS A 155 19.89 -83.47 7.63
C LYS A 155 20.08 -84.22 8.95
N ILE A 156 21.31 -84.21 9.45
CA ILE A 156 21.63 -84.56 10.85
C ILE A 156 21.49 -83.38 11.83
N ASN A 157 21.44 -82.15 11.29
CA ASN A 157 21.38 -80.91 12.06
C ASN A 157 20.24 -80.04 11.52
N PRO A 158 19.42 -79.40 12.38
CA PRO A 158 18.26 -78.61 11.95
C PRO A 158 18.60 -77.46 11.01
N GLY A 159 19.82 -76.93 11.04
CA GLY A 159 20.18 -75.76 10.24
C GLY A 159 19.35 -74.53 10.65
N ALA A 160 19.14 -73.60 9.71
CA ALA A 160 18.44 -72.35 9.96
C ALA A 160 16.93 -72.46 9.71
N CYS A 161 16.52 -73.38 8.82
CA CYS A 161 15.12 -73.66 8.50
C CYS A 161 14.50 -74.77 9.38
N GLY A 162 15.31 -75.47 10.17
CA GLY A 162 14.87 -76.65 10.91
C GLY A 162 14.92 -77.93 10.08
N CYS A 163 14.57 -79.05 10.72
CA CYS A 163 14.48 -80.35 10.07
C CYS A 163 13.31 -80.37 9.05
N GLY A 164 13.48 -81.10 7.95
CA GLY A 164 12.49 -81.30 6.90
C GLY A 164 12.41 -80.15 5.88
N VAL A 165 13.21 -79.08 6.05
CA VAL A 165 13.24 -77.92 5.16
C VAL A 165 14.66 -77.62 4.75
N LEU A 166 14.93 -77.56 3.45
CA LEU A 166 16.27 -77.24 2.93
C LEU A 166 16.64 -75.78 3.24
N ASP A 167 17.89 -75.55 3.68
CA ASP A 167 18.49 -74.21 3.83
C ASP A 167 18.96 -73.68 2.46
N SER A 168 18.12 -73.79 1.43
CA SER A 168 18.41 -73.22 0.12
C SER A 168 18.31 -71.71 0.18
N ASP A 169 19.29 -71.04 -0.42
CA ASP A 169 19.36 -69.60 -0.59
C ASP A 169 19.34 -69.35 -2.11
N SER A 170 18.21 -68.87 -2.60
CA SER A 170 17.93 -68.81 -4.04
C SER A 170 18.60 -67.62 -4.74
N ASP A 171 18.88 -66.54 -4.04
CA ASP A 171 19.53 -65.34 -4.59
C ASP A 171 20.97 -65.13 -4.09
N GLY A 172 21.39 -65.85 -3.05
CA GLY A 172 22.75 -65.85 -2.56
C GLY A 172 23.06 -64.71 -1.59
N ASP A 173 22.06 -64.14 -0.91
CA ASP A 173 22.25 -63.05 0.06
C ASP A 173 22.71 -63.52 1.44
N GLY A 174 22.75 -64.83 1.66
CA GLY A 174 23.14 -65.48 2.91
C GLY A 174 21.98 -65.84 3.83
N THR A 175 20.74 -65.47 3.49
CA THR A 175 19.52 -65.81 4.22
C THR A 175 18.80 -66.93 3.49
N PRO A 176 18.55 -68.09 4.13
CA PRO A 176 17.84 -69.17 3.47
C PRO A 176 16.38 -68.78 3.22
N ASN A 177 15.82 -69.27 2.12
CA ASN A 177 14.48 -68.96 1.61
C ASN A 177 13.35 -69.08 2.65
N CYS A 178 13.50 -69.95 3.66
CA CYS A 178 12.51 -70.13 4.72
C CYS A 178 12.41 -68.95 5.69
N ASN A 179 13.50 -68.19 5.83
CA ASN A 179 13.65 -67.03 6.71
C ASN A 179 13.76 -65.72 5.91
N ASP A 180 13.78 -65.81 4.59
CA ASP A 180 13.84 -64.67 3.69
C ASP A 180 12.44 -64.30 3.19
N GLN A 181 12.05 -63.04 3.38
CA GLN A 181 10.78 -62.51 2.89
C GLN A 181 10.86 -62.05 1.43
N CYS A 182 12.07 -62.03 0.85
CA CYS A 182 12.37 -61.70 -0.53
C CYS A 182 13.32 -62.74 -1.19
N PRO A 183 12.93 -64.03 -1.31
CA PRO A 183 13.82 -65.14 -1.71
C PRO A 183 14.49 -65.09 -3.10
N ASN A 184 14.29 -64.02 -3.85
CA ASN A 184 14.84 -63.84 -5.19
C ASN A 184 15.49 -62.44 -5.36
N ASP A 185 15.63 -61.66 -4.29
CA ASP A 185 16.27 -60.34 -4.30
C ASP A 185 17.55 -60.35 -3.46
N PRO A 186 18.74 -60.45 -4.09
CA PRO A 186 20.00 -60.59 -3.37
C PRO A 186 20.42 -59.37 -2.54
N ASN A 187 19.67 -58.26 -2.61
CA ASN A 187 19.96 -57.04 -1.86
C ASN A 187 19.01 -56.82 -0.68
N LYS A 188 18.00 -57.68 -0.49
CA LYS A 188 16.97 -57.50 0.53
C LYS A 188 16.51 -58.84 1.10
N ILE A 189 16.55 -58.93 2.43
CA ILE A 189 15.91 -60.03 3.20
C ILE A 189 14.45 -59.71 3.59
N ALA A 190 14.02 -58.46 3.37
CA ALA A 190 12.71 -57.95 3.74
C ALA A 190 12.17 -56.98 2.68
N PRO A 191 10.85 -56.94 2.42
CA PRO A 191 10.30 -56.16 1.30
C PRO A 191 10.55 -54.65 1.42
N GLY A 192 10.66 -54.10 2.63
CA GLY A 192 10.81 -52.65 2.81
C GLY A 192 9.59 -51.85 2.31
N GLN A 193 9.81 -50.61 1.87
CA GLN A 193 8.74 -49.71 1.42
C GLN A 193 8.34 -49.97 -0.05
N CYS A 194 9.30 -50.36 -0.87
CA CYS A 194 9.13 -50.60 -2.31
C CYS A 194 8.86 -52.06 -2.68
N GLY A 195 8.88 -52.96 -1.69
CA GLY A 195 8.85 -54.40 -1.93
C GLY A 195 10.21 -54.98 -2.33
N CYS A 196 10.20 -56.27 -2.65
CA CYS A 196 11.38 -56.98 -3.16
C CYS A 196 11.67 -56.58 -4.61
N GLY A 197 12.95 -56.55 -4.98
CA GLY A 197 13.46 -56.26 -6.32
C GLY A 197 13.59 -54.75 -6.63
N VAL A 198 13.17 -53.88 -5.72
CA VAL A 198 13.23 -52.42 -5.89
C VAL A 198 13.91 -51.80 -4.66
N PRO A 199 15.02 -51.06 -4.82
CA PRO A 199 15.69 -50.39 -3.71
C PRO A 199 14.78 -49.37 -3.02
N ASP A 200 14.83 -49.30 -1.68
CA ASP A 200 14.17 -48.24 -0.89
C ASP A 200 15.02 -46.96 -0.88
N THR A 201 15.52 -46.56 -2.06
CA THR A 201 16.30 -45.32 -2.20
C THR A 201 15.37 -44.14 -1.97
N ASP A 202 15.81 -43.22 -1.13
CA ASP A 202 15.20 -41.92 -0.89
C ASP A 202 16.21 -40.87 -1.39
N SER A 203 15.90 -40.26 -2.53
CA SER A 203 16.85 -39.43 -3.28
C SER A 203 16.97 -38.00 -2.74
N ASP A 204 15.94 -37.47 -2.10
CA ASP A 204 15.95 -36.12 -1.52
C ASP A 204 15.98 -36.11 0.02
N GLY A 205 15.74 -37.24 0.67
CA GLY A 205 15.85 -37.41 2.11
C GLY A 205 14.60 -37.00 2.88
N ASP A 206 13.41 -37.02 2.26
CA ASP A 206 12.15 -36.66 2.91
C ASP A 206 11.53 -37.79 3.76
N GLY A 207 12.10 -39.00 3.68
CA GLY A 207 11.65 -40.21 4.37
C GLY A 207 10.75 -41.14 3.56
N THR A 208 10.40 -40.76 2.33
CA THR A 208 9.60 -41.54 1.38
C THR A 208 10.49 -42.12 0.31
N ALA A 209 10.53 -43.45 0.18
CA ALA A 209 11.30 -44.05 -0.89
C ALA A 209 10.76 -43.64 -2.27
N ASN A 210 11.66 -43.46 -3.24
CA ASN A 210 11.39 -43.00 -4.61
C ASN A 210 10.26 -43.77 -5.33
N CYS A 211 10.01 -45.02 -4.95
CA CYS A 211 8.93 -45.84 -5.54
C CYS A 211 7.52 -45.39 -5.11
N ASN A 212 7.41 -44.77 -3.94
CA ASN A 212 6.17 -44.28 -3.33
C ASN A 212 6.11 -42.75 -3.34
N ASP A 213 7.17 -42.09 -3.82
CA ASP A 213 7.28 -40.66 -3.94
C ASP A 213 6.98 -40.21 -5.38
N GLN A 214 6.01 -39.31 -5.54
CA GLN A 214 5.67 -38.73 -6.83
C GLN A 214 6.56 -37.52 -7.18
N CYS A 215 7.39 -37.07 -6.25
CA CYS A 215 8.38 -36.02 -6.39
C CYS A 215 9.77 -36.44 -5.84
N PRO A 216 10.44 -37.46 -6.41
CA PRO A 216 11.66 -38.10 -5.85
C PRO A 216 12.92 -37.23 -5.69
N ASN A 217 12.84 -35.93 -5.97
CA ASN A 217 13.95 -34.99 -5.85
C ASN A 217 13.52 -33.69 -5.13
N ASP A 218 12.34 -33.66 -4.51
CA ASP A 218 11.81 -32.52 -3.78
C ASP A 218 11.60 -32.89 -2.30
N PRO A 219 12.53 -32.50 -1.40
CA PRO A 219 12.47 -32.90 0.00
C PRO A 219 11.30 -32.30 0.80
N GLN A 220 10.51 -31.40 0.18
CA GLN A 220 9.37 -30.76 0.82
C GLN A 220 8.03 -31.37 0.42
N LYS A 221 7.98 -32.22 -0.62
CA LYS A 221 6.74 -32.76 -1.17
C LYS A 221 6.89 -34.20 -1.61
N ILE A 222 5.94 -35.04 -1.19
CA ILE A 222 5.77 -36.41 -1.70
C ILE A 222 4.77 -36.51 -2.88
N ILE A 223 3.98 -35.45 -3.10
CA ILE A 223 2.95 -35.36 -4.15
C ILE A 223 3.13 -33.99 -4.83
N PRO A 224 3.06 -33.90 -6.17
CA PRO A 224 3.34 -32.65 -6.90
C PRO A 224 2.42 -31.48 -6.53
N GLY A 225 1.21 -31.75 -6.03
CA GLY A 225 0.25 -30.68 -5.77
C GLY A 225 -0.17 -29.96 -7.05
N GLU A 226 -0.49 -28.68 -6.94
CA GLU A 226 -0.99 -27.85 -8.04
C GLU A 226 0.12 -27.12 -8.79
N CYS A 227 1.21 -26.79 -8.10
CA CYS A 227 2.42 -26.16 -8.62
C CYS A 227 3.46 -27.15 -9.16
N GLY A 228 3.28 -28.45 -8.91
CA GLY A 228 4.26 -29.47 -9.23
C GLY A 228 5.34 -29.63 -8.15
N CYS A 229 6.31 -30.51 -8.44
CA CYS A 229 7.46 -30.73 -7.57
C CYS A 229 8.48 -29.58 -7.71
N GLY A 230 9.14 -29.22 -6.62
CA GLY A 230 10.20 -28.21 -6.53
C GLY A 230 9.69 -26.77 -6.41
N THR A 231 8.39 -26.57 -6.23
CA THR A 231 7.75 -25.25 -6.10
C THR A 231 6.68 -25.32 -5.03
N SER A 232 6.64 -24.41 -4.04
CA SER A 232 5.64 -24.45 -2.96
C SER A 232 4.21 -24.27 -3.48
N ASP A 233 3.24 -24.95 -2.86
CA ASP A 233 1.80 -24.66 -3.03
C ASP A 233 1.35 -23.65 -1.97
N GLU A 234 2.16 -22.61 -1.73
CA GLU A 234 1.81 -21.51 -0.83
C GLU A 234 1.03 -20.44 -1.59
N ASP A 235 0.16 -19.77 -0.86
CA ASP A 235 -0.60 -18.58 -1.27
C ASP A 235 -0.19 -17.53 -0.24
N THR A 236 0.76 -16.68 -0.62
CA THR A 236 1.45 -15.78 0.32
C THR A 236 0.57 -14.60 0.75
N ASP A 237 -0.38 -14.19 -0.08
CA ASP A 237 -1.27 -13.06 0.18
C ASP A 237 -2.72 -13.44 0.52
N ASP A 238 -3.02 -14.74 0.54
CA ASP A 238 -4.30 -15.36 0.90
C ASP A 238 -5.45 -14.95 -0.05
N ASP A 239 -5.16 -14.71 -1.35
CA ASP A 239 -6.15 -14.32 -2.35
C ASP A 239 -6.93 -15.51 -2.97
N GLY A 240 -6.46 -16.74 -2.70
CA GLY A 240 -7.04 -17.99 -3.15
C GLY A 240 -6.39 -18.56 -4.42
N VAL A 241 -5.37 -17.91 -4.97
CA VAL A 241 -4.51 -18.41 -6.05
C VAL A 241 -3.12 -18.68 -5.48
N LEU A 242 -2.53 -19.81 -5.86
CA LEU A 242 -1.18 -20.15 -5.42
C LEU A 242 -0.15 -19.27 -6.10
N ASP A 243 0.93 -18.93 -5.39
CA ASP A 243 2.01 -18.06 -5.86
C ASP A 243 2.58 -18.48 -7.23
N CYS A 244 2.61 -19.79 -7.50
CA CYS A 244 3.14 -20.36 -8.74
C CYS A 244 2.20 -20.21 -9.96
N ARG A 245 0.93 -19.85 -9.72
CA ARG A 245 -0.12 -19.71 -10.73
C ARG A 245 -0.48 -18.26 -11.02
N GLU A 246 0.29 -17.35 -10.47
CA GLU A 246 0.12 -15.93 -10.68
C GLU A 246 1.45 -15.21 -10.86
N SER A 247 1.36 -13.96 -11.26
CA SER A 247 2.51 -13.11 -11.49
C SER A 247 2.75 -12.12 -10.36
N CYS A 248 1.82 -12.02 -9.40
CA CYS A 248 1.81 -11.03 -8.33
C CYS A 248 1.63 -11.65 -6.92
N PRO A 249 2.48 -12.61 -6.51
CA PRO A 249 2.29 -13.48 -5.33
C PRO A 249 2.38 -12.77 -3.95
N ASN A 250 2.27 -11.45 -3.89
CA ASN A 250 2.23 -10.69 -2.64
C ASN A 250 1.16 -9.57 -2.70
N ASP A 251 0.33 -9.52 -3.73
CA ASP A 251 -0.74 -8.55 -3.91
C ASP A 251 -2.11 -9.24 -4.01
N PRO A 252 -2.88 -9.28 -2.90
CA PRO A 252 -4.14 -10.03 -2.86
C PRO A 252 -5.27 -9.41 -3.69
N ASN A 253 -4.98 -8.33 -4.41
CA ASN A 253 -5.94 -7.66 -5.28
C ASN A 253 -5.63 -7.88 -6.77
N LYS A 254 -4.51 -8.50 -7.12
CA LYS A 254 -4.06 -8.66 -8.50
C LYS A 254 -3.34 -9.98 -8.72
N LEU A 255 -3.83 -10.76 -9.67
CA LEU A 255 -3.17 -12.00 -10.14
C LEU A 255 -2.13 -11.77 -11.25
N GLU A 256 -2.28 -10.67 -11.99
CA GLU A 256 -1.39 -10.30 -13.10
C GLU A 256 -0.92 -8.86 -12.91
N PRO A 257 0.31 -8.52 -13.32
CA PRO A 257 0.83 -7.18 -13.12
C PRO A 257 0.03 -6.24 -14.02
N GLY A 258 -0.57 -5.23 -13.40
CA GLY A 258 -1.26 -4.17 -14.12
C GLY A 258 -0.27 -3.23 -14.83
N PHE A 259 -0.76 -2.08 -15.30
CA PHE A 259 0.12 -1.03 -15.85
C PHE A 259 1.15 -0.55 -14.82
N CYS A 260 0.76 -0.52 -13.54
CA CYS A 260 1.63 -0.14 -12.43
C CYS A 260 2.43 -1.31 -11.84
N GLY A 261 2.26 -2.53 -12.36
CA GLY A 261 2.79 -3.76 -11.75
C GLY A 261 1.88 -4.31 -10.63
N CYS A 262 2.50 -5.02 -9.68
CA CYS A 262 1.85 -5.61 -8.50
C CYS A 262 1.98 -4.69 -7.28
N GLY A 263 0.98 -4.69 -6.40
CA GLY A 263 0.95 -3.97 -5.12
C GLY A 263 0.52 -2.50 -5.23
N GLU A 264 0.46 -1.96 -6.44
CA GLU A 264 0.09 -0.57 -6.70
C GLU A 264 -1.27 -0.49 -7.40
N PRO A 265 -2.21 0.33 -6.91
CA PRO A 265 -3.52 0.51 -7.52
C PRO A 265 -3.41 1.20 -8.88
N GLU A 266 -4.32 0.86 -9.79
CA GLU A 266 -4.50 1.60 -11.05
C GLU A 266 -5.39 2.81 -10.79
N ILE A 267 -4.75 3.97 -10.64
CA ILE A 267 -5.42 5.24 -10.39
C ILE A 267 -5.62 5.96 -11.73
N ASP A 268 -6.82 6.46 -11.91
CA ASP A 268 -7.26 7.33 -13.00
C ASP A 268 -7.97 8.50 -12.30
N GLU A 269 -7.23 9.56 -12.00
CA GLU A 269 -7.68 10.65 -11.12
C GLU A 269 -8.73 11.56 -11.79
N ASP A 270 -8.66 11.73 -13.12
CA ASP A 270 -9.61 12.55 -13.87
C ASP A 270 -10.73 11.76 -14.58
N GLY A 271 -10.62 10.43 -14.68
CA GLY A 271 -11.63 9.53 -15.20
C GLY A 271 -11.67 9.42 -16.72
N ASP A 272 -10.56 9.72 -17.41
CA ASP A 272 -10.48 9.65 -18.88
C ASP A 272 -10.27 8.22 -19.43
N GLY A 273 -10.02 7.25 -18.54
CA GLY A 273 -9.79 5.85 -18.84
C GLY A 273 -8.34 5.49 -19.12
N VAL A 274 -7.39 6.40 -18.89
CA VAL A 274 -5.95 6.18 -18.99
C VAL A 274 -5.33 6.29 -17.60
N ILE A 275 -4.45 5.34 -17.27
CA ILE A 275 -3.85 5.27 -15.94
C ILE A 275 -2.75 6.33 -15.78
N ASP A 276 -2.76 7.01 -14.64
CA ASP A 276 -1.80 8.03 -14.23
C ASP A 276 -0.36 7.53 -14.33
N PHE A 277 0.50 8.25 -15.05
CA PHE A 277 1.94 8.00 -15.04
C PHE A 277 2.56 8.58 -13.78
N HIS A 278 3.18 7.71 -12.97
CA HIS A 278 4.08 8.14 -11.91
C HIS A 278 5.41 7.37 -11.99
N PRO A 279 6.57 8.05 -12.11
CA PRO A 279 7.86 7.38 -12.36
C PRO A 279 8.38 6.45 -11.25
N GLN A 280 7.75 6.41 -10.08
CA GLN A 280 8.12 5.55 -8.94
C GLN A 280 6.99 4.59 -8.57
N GLN A 281 5.73 5.04 -8.64
CA GLN A 281 4.55 4.28 -8.23
C GLN A 281 3.86 3.57 -9.41
N CYS A 282 3.82 4.18 -10.58
CA CYS A 282 3.20 3.60 -11.77
C CYS A 282 3.96 3.99 -13.06
N PRO A 283 5.14 3.38 -13.31
CA PRO A 283 5.95 3.71 -14.48
C PRO A 283 5.33 3.23 -15.80
N GLY A 284 4.37 2.31 -15.77
CA GLY A 284 3.62 1.88 -16.96
C GLY A 284 2.30 2.60 -17.19
N GLY A 285 1.90 3.52 -16.31
CA GLY A 285 0.86 4.50 -16.61
C GLY A 285 1.27 5.36 -17.80
N THR A 286 0.30 5.90 -18.54
CA THR A 286 0.59 6.69 -19.74
C THR A 286 -0.01 8.09 -19.69
N ASP A 287 -0.85 8.38 -18.70
CA ASP A 287 -1.37 9.72 -18.51
C ASP A 287 -0.35 10.61 -17.78
N LEU A 288 0.27 11.50 -18.54
CA LEU A 288 1.23 12.48 -18.05
C LEU A 288 0.54 13.75 -17.50
N CYS A 289 -0.79 13.81 -17.56
CA CYS A 289 -1.65 14.88 -17.09
C CYS A 289 -2.81 14.38 -16.19
N PRO A 290 -2.53 13.79 -14.99
CA PRO A 290 -3.49 13.06 -14.14
C PRO A 290 -4.75 13.81 -13.67
N ASN A 291 -4.84 15.11 -13.96
CA ASN A 291 -5.89 15.99 -13.45
C ASN A 291 -6.63 16.70 -14.60
N ASP A 292 -6.47 16.25 -15.85
CA ASP A 292 -7.02 16.89 -17.05
C ASP A 292 -7.70 15.88 -17.99
N LEU A 293 -9.01 15.67 -17.75
CA LEU A 293 -9.90 14.79 -18.51
C LEU A 293 -9.83 14.98 -20.05
N GLY A 294 -9.33 16.12 -20.53
CA GLY A 294 -9.22 16.42 -21.95
C GLY A 294 -7.87 16.09 -22.60
N LYS A 295 -6.85 15.66 -21.83
CA LYS A 295 -5.46 15.65 -22.33
C LYS A 295 -4.57 14.68 -21.56
N GLN A 296 -3.98 13.71 -22.27
CA GLN A 296 -3.10 12.67 -21.69
C GLN A 296 -1.59 12.99 -21.79
N ASP A 297 -1.22 13.91 -22.69
CA ASP A 297 0.17 14.33 -22.89
C ASP A 297 0.26 15.84 -22.66
N PRO A 298 1.15 16.33 -21.77
CA PRO A 298 1.40 17.75 -21.54
C PRO A 298 1.70 18.51 -22.83
N GLY A 299 2.20 17.84 -23.87
CA GLY A 299 2.48 18.47 -25.15
C GLY A 299 3.32 19.73 -24.96
N VAL A 300 2.95 20.80 -25.64
CA VAL A 300 3.69 22.07 -25.61
C VAL A 300 3.05 23.08 -24.65
N CYS A 301 1.71 23.02 -24.48
CA CYS A 301 0.95 23.87 -23.58
C CYS A 301 0.89 23.42 -22.11
N GLY A 302 1.45 22.26 -21.78
CA GLY A 302 1.25 21.62 -20.48
C GLY A 302 -0.13 20.97 -20.34
N CYS A 303 -0.45 20.58 -19.11
CA CYS A 303 -1.76 20.05 -18.72
C CYS A 303 -2.72 21.20 -18.35
N GLY A 304 -4.02 21.03 -18.63
CA GLY A 304 -5.10 21.98 -18.38
C GLY A 304 -5.36 22.96 -19.52
N SER A 305 -4.58 22.91 -20.60
CA SER A 305 -4.74 23.76 -21.79
C SER A 305 -4.60 22.92 -23.06
N PRO A 306 -5.60 22.92 -23.96
CA PRO A 306 -5.52 22.13 -25.18
C PRO A 306 -4.43 22.68 -26.12
N ASP A 307 -3.67 21.79 -26.76
CA ASP A 307 -2.72 22.14 -27.83
C ASP A 307 -3.49 22.44 -29.13
N ILE A 308 -4.25 23.53 -29.11
CA ILE A 308 -4.99 24.03 -30.27
C ILE A 308 -4.32 25.29 -30.81
N ASP A 309 -4.25 25.36 -32.13
CA ASP A 309 -3.90 26.53 -32.91
C ASP A 309 -5.20 26.98 -33.60
N SER A 310 -5.84 28.01 -33.04
CA SER A 310 -7.21 28.40 -33.43
C SER A 310 -7.27 29.20 -34.72
N ASP A 311 -6.19 29.89 -35.08
CA ASP A 311 -6.13 30.71 -36.30
C ASP A 311 -5.22 30.11 -37.39
N GLY A 312 -4.45 29.09 -37.05
CA GLY A 312 -3.68 28.26 -37.98
C GLY A 312 -2.32 28.86 -38.35
N ASP A 313 -1.76 29.75 -37.54
CA ASP A 313 -0.48 30.42 -37.82
C ASP A 313 0.76 29.63 -37.40
N GLY A 314 0.55 28.48 -36.76
CA GLY A 314 1.58 27.57 -36.32
C GLY A 314 2.06 27.80 -34.87
N ALA A 315 1.56 28.81 -34.16
CA ALA A 315 1.66 28.85 -32.70
C ALA A 315 0.39 28.33 -32.04
N LEU A 316 0.58 27.51 -31.01
CA LEU A 316 -0.53 27.07 -30.17
C LEU A 316 -1.03 28.25 -29.35
N ASN A 317 -2.34 28.34 -29.11
CA ASN A 317 -2.99 29.42 -28.36
C ASN A 317 -2.31 29.75 -27.01
N CYS A 318 -1.71 28.76 -26.35
CA CYS A 318 -1.03 28.93 -25.06
C CYS A 318 0.34 29.65 -25.16
N GLN A 319 0.94 29.62 -26.35
CA GLN A 319 2.21 30.27 -26.68
C GLN A 319 2.00 31.48 -27.60
N ASP A 320 0.82 31.58 -28.20
CA ASP A 320 0.43 32.68 -29.05
C ASP A 320 -0.06 33.87 -28.22
N ILE A 321 0.55 35.03 -28.47
CA ILE A 321 0.16 36.28 -27.84
C ILE A 321 -1.18 36.77 -28.42
N CYS A 322 -1.51 36.36 -29.65
CA CYS A 322 -2.72 36.70 -30.38
C CYS A 322 -3.47 35.47 -30.92
N PRO A 323 -4.12 34.64 -30.06
CA PRO A 323 -4.72 33.33 -30.39
C PRO A 323 -5.87 33.29 -31.41
N SER A 324 -6.10 34.37 -32.15
CA SER A 324 -7.19 34.53 -33.11
C SER A 324 -6.79 35.42 -34.31
N ASP A 325 -5.53 35.83 -34.39
CA ASP A 325 -4.98 36.63 -35.47
C ASP A 325 -3.78 35.92 -36.12
N PRO A 326 -3.98 35.28 -37.29
CA PRO A 326 -3.01 34.36 -37.87
C PRO A 326 -1.77 35.05 -38.48
N LEU A 327 -1.64 36.37 -38.27
CA LEU A 327 -0.51 37.17 -38.72
C LEU A 327 0.41 37.60 -37.56
N LYS A 328 0.07 37.29 -36.29
CA LYS A 328 0.71 37.86 -35.10
C LYS A 328 1.12 36.85 -34.00
N ILE A 329 1.98 35.91 -34.38
CA ILE A 329 2.53 34.85 -33.52
C ILE A 329 3.27 35.35 -32.24
N ASN A 330 4.35 36.14 -32.41
CA ASN A 330 5.35 36.35 -31.33
C ASN A 330 5.22 37.71 -30.61
N THR A 331 4.38 38.60 -31.11
CA THR A 331 4.17 39.95 -30.55
C THR A 331 2.79 40.44 -30.96
N ALA A 332 2.02 41.03 -30.04
CA ALA A 332 0.74 41.67 -30.38
C ALA A 332 0.87 42.91 -31.31
N GLY A 333 2.10 43.31 -31.63
CA GLY A 333 2.38 44.57 -32.29
C GLY A 333 2.04 45.76 -31.39
N VAL A 334 2.02 46.96 -31.97
CA VAL A 334 1.63 48.19 -31.27
C VAL A 334 0.10 48.29 -31.21
N CYS A 335 -0.58 47.74 -32.23
CA CYS A 335 -2.05 47.78 -32.36
C CYS A 335 -2.81 46.73 -31.57
N GLY A 336 -2.12 45.76 -30.96
CA GLY A 336 -2.77 44.57 -30.40
C GLY A 336 -3.18 43.56 -31.48
N CYS A 337 -3.87 42.52 -31.04
CA CYS A 337 -4.29 41.38 -31.87
C CYS A 337 -5.51 41.71 -32.75
N GLY A 338 -5.53 41.19 -33.98
CA GLY A 338 -6.63 41.34 -34.95
C GLY A 338 -6.60 42.64 -35.76
N VAL A 339 -5.58 43.47 -35.56
CA VAL A 339 -5.42 44.77 -36.21
C VAL A 339 -4.02 44.84 -36.83
N PRO A 340 -3.89 44.92 -38.17
CA PRO A 340 -2.59 45.05 -38.83
C PRO A 340 -1.83 46.29 -38.35
N ASP A 341 -0.55 46.16 -38.01
CA ASP A 341 0.36 47.30 -37.74
C ASP A 341 0.76 48.02 -39.04
N THR A 342 -0.21 48.28 -39.89
CA THR A 342 0.00 49.01 -41.15
C THR A 342 0.27 50.45 -40.79
N ASP A 343 1.38 50.96 -41.29
CA ASP A 343 1.74 52.37 -41.26
C ASP A 343 1.55 52.90 -42.69
N SER A 344 0.42 53.56 -42.93
CA SER A 344 -0.01 53.94 -44.28
C SER A 344 0.70 55.16 -44.85
N ASP A 345 1.27 56.01 -43.99
CA ASP A 345 1.99 57.20 -44.40
C ASP A 345 3.51 57.12 -44.14
N GLY A 346 3.97 56.10 -43.40
CA GLY A 346 5.37 55.73 -43.24
C GLY A 346 6.11 56.53 -42.18
N ASP A 347 5.41 57.13 -41.22
CA ASP A 347 6.03 57.95 -40.16
C ASP A 347 6.62 57.16 -38.98
N GLY A 348 6.43 55.84 -38.98
CA GLY A 348 6.91 54.91 -37.97
C GLY A 348 5.93 54.63 -36.84
N VAL A 349 4.74 55.22 -36.84
CA VAL A 349 3.64 54.87 -35.92
C VAL A 349 2.53 54.15 -36.69
N PRO A 350 2.17 52.91 -36.30
CA PRO A 350 1.10 52.19 -36.97
C PRO A 350 -0.25 52.91 -36.86
N ASN A 351 -1.05 52.86 -37.92
CA ASN A 351 -2.35 53.56 -38.07
C ASN A 351 -3.30 53.48 -36.86
N CYS A 352 -3.26 52.38 -36.11
CA CYS A 352 -4.11 52.14 -34.95
C CYS A 352 -3.76 53.01 -33.73
N SER A 353 -2.50 53.46 -33.66
CA SER A 353 -1.89 54.24 -32.58
C SER A 353 -1.41 55.59 -33.11
N ASP A 354 -1.46 55.77 -34.42
CA ASP A 354 -1.29 57.04 -35.07
C ASP A 354 -2.61 57.79 -35.05
N GLY A 355 -2.62 58.95 -34.39
CA GLY A 355 -3.79 59.79 -34.40
C GLY A 355 -4.03 60.48 -35.76
N CYS A 356 -3.05 60.41 -36.67
CA CYS A 356 -3.07 60.96 -38.02
C CYS A 356 -2.62 59.96 -39.11
N PRO A 357 -3.37 58.86 -39.34
CA PRO A 357 -2.94 57.69 -40.16
C PRO A 357 -2.66 57.89 -41.66
N SER A 358 -2.56 59.13 -42.12
CA SER A 358 -2.39 59.52 -43.53
C SER A 358 -1.53 60.77 -43.69
N ASP A 359 -0.97 61.33 -42.62
CA ASP A 359 -0.10 62.50 -42.61
C ASP A 359 1.25 62.16 -41.96
N SER A 360 2.23 61.82 -42.82
CA SER A 360 3.55 61.35 -42.41
C SER A 360 4.41 62.38 -41.66
N SER A 361 3.88 63.58 -41.40
CA SER A 361 4.57 64.67 -40.71
C SER A 361 4.28 64.72 -39.20
N ARG A 362 3.27 64.01 -38.71
CA ARG A 362 2.85 64.04 -37.31
C ARG A 362 2.08 62.78 -36.91
N THR A 363 2.41 62.21 -35.77
CA THR A 363 1.81 60.97 -35.24
C THR A 363 0.57 61.20 -34.34
N SER A 364 0.12 62.46 -34.24
CA SER A 364 -1.00 62.87 -33.40
C SER A 364 -1.65 64.15 -33.95
N PRO A 365 -3.00 64.26 -33.90
CA PRO A 365 -3.69 65.45 -34.34
C PRO A 365 -3.22 66.64 -33.51
N GLY A 366 -2.58 67.61 -34.16
CA GLY A 366 -2.41 68.94 -33.58
C GLY A 366 -3.77 69.61 -33.40
N MET A 367 -3.79 70.87 -32.94
CA MET A 367 -5.04 71.63 -32.79
C MET A 367 -5.86 71.74 -34.09
N CYS A 368 -5.20 71.57 -35.25
CA CYS A 368 -5.80 71.63 -36.58
C CYS A 368 -6.07 70.25 -37.23
N GLY A 369 -5.86 69.14 -36.52
CA GLY A 369 -5.97 67.80 -37.11
C GLY A 369 -4.75 67.35 -37.92
N CYS A 370 -4.99 66.40 -38.83
CA CYS A 370 -4.00 65.52 -39.47
C CYS A 370 -3.76 65.82 -40.96
N GLY A 371 -3.49 67.09 -41.28
CA GLY A 371 -3.31 67.54 -42.66
C GLY A 371 -3.36 69.04 -42.85
N GLY A 372 -3.51 69.80 -41.76
CA GLY A 372 -3.44 71.26 -41.77
C GLY A 372 -2.00 71.75 -41.71
N GLY A 373 -1.48 72.19 -42.85
CA GLY A 373 -0.14 72.80 -42.99
C GLY A 373 0.01 74.20 -42.41
N ASP A 374 -0.87 74.66 -41.53
CA ASP A 374 -0.79 76.00 -40.96
C ASP A 374 -1.27 75.99 -39.49
N GLU A 375 -0.35 75.74 -38.57
CA GLU A 375 -0.47 76.16 -37.16
C GLU A 375 -0.19 77.67 -37.01
N THR A 376 -0.43 78.43 -38.07
CA THR A 376 -0.27 79.88 -38.06
C THR A 376 -1.44 80.49 -37.31
N ASP A 377 -1.12 81.21 -36.25
CA ASP A 377 -2.02 82.03 -35.44
C ASP A 377 -1.77 83.49 -35.86
N THR A 378 -2.69 84.05 -36.64
CA THR A 378 -2.45 85.32 -37.35
C THR A 378 -2.62 86.55 -36.48
N ASP A 379 -3.45 86.48 -35.44
CA ASP A 379 -3.69 87.56 -34.48
C ASP A 379 -3.04 87.31 -33.11
N PHE A 380 -2.36 86.18 -32.94
CA PHE A 380 -1.56 85.78 -31.78
C PHE A 380 -2.39 85.61 -30.51
N ASP A 381 -3.62 85.14 -30.65
CA ASP A 381 -4.56 84.95 -29.54
C ASP A 381 -4.42 83.59 -28.84
N GLY A 382 -3.58 82.72 -29.40
CA GLY A 382 -3.31 81.37 -28.92
C GLY A 382 -4.14 80.28 -29.61
N THR A 383 -5.07 80.65 -30.49
CA THR A 383 -5.87 79.72 -31.29
C THR A 383 -5.40 79.73 -32.73
N PRO A 384 -4.92 78.60 -33.28
CA PRO A 384 -4.48 78.55 -34.67
C PRO A 384 -5.65 78.85 -35.62
N ASN A 385 -5.36 79.54 -36.73
CA ASN A 385 -6.36 79.99 -37.72
C ASN A 385 -7.37 78.92 -38.14
N CYS A 386 -6.95 77.65 -38.19
CA CYS A 386 -7.77 76.51 -38.58
C CYS A 386 -8.98 76.28 -37.64
N ASN A 387 -8.86 76.70 -36.37
CA ASN A 387 -9.83 76.50 -35.30
C ASN A 387 -10.33 77.84 -34.74
N ASP A 388 -9.91 78.93 -35.38
CA ASP A 388 -10.31 80.29 -35.07
C ASP A 388 -11.26 80.81 -36.16
N GLN A 389 -12.53 80.92 -35.79
CA GLN A 389 -13.59 81.44 -36.67
C GLN A 389 -13.57 82.98 -36.78
N CYS A 390 -12.68 83.64 -36.04
CA CYS A 390 -12.43 85.07 -36.00
C CYS A 390 -10.92 85.36 -36.16
N SER A 391 -10.26 84.75 -37.16
CA SER A 391 -8.80 84.63 -37.36
C SER A 391 -7.95 85.93 -37.47
N PHE A 392 -8.52 87.10 -37.14
CA PHE A 392 -7.86 88.41 -37.12
C PHE A 392 -8.25 89.26 -35.89
N ASP A 393 -9.03 88.73 -34.95
CA ASP A 393 -9.49 89.40 -33.72
C ASP A 393 -9.07 88.62 -32.47
N SER A 394 -7.96 89.05 -31.87
CA SER A 394 -7.35 88.38 -30.71
C SER A 394 -8.12 88.45 -29.39
N SER A 395 -9.35 88.95 -29.42
CA SER A 395 -10.24 88.99 -28.26
C SER A 395 -11.26 87.85 -28.23
N LYS A 396 -11.48 87.14 -29.35
CA LYS A 396 -12.45 86.04 -29.45
C LYS A 396 -12.09 85.07 -30.57
N THR A 397 -12.22 83.78 -30.31
CA THR A 397 -11.90 82.70 -31.25
C THR A 397 -13.13 82.14 -31.99
N THR A 398 -14.32 82.61 -31.62
CA THR A 398 -15.62 82.23 -32.18
C THR A 398 -16.53 83.46 -32.27
N PRO A 399 -17.29 83.66 -33.36
CA PRO A 399 -18.23 84.77 -33.48
C PRO A 399 -19.27 84.66 -32.37
N GLY A 400 -19.30 85.67 -31.51
CA GLY A 400 -20.36 85.84 -30.52
C GLY A 400 -21.70 86.18 -31.17
N ILE A 401 -22.73 86.44 -30.36
CA ILE A 401 -24.04 86.92 -30.87
C ILE A 401 -23.88 88.26 -31.61
N CYS A 402 -22.89 89.06 -31.21
CA CYS A 402 -22.52 90.32 -31.85
C CYS A 402 -21.44 90.17 -32.95
N GLY A 403 -20.98 88.96 -33.27
CA GLY A 403 -19.91 88.68 -34.24
C GLY A 403 -18.49 88.80 -33.67
N CYS A 404 -17.49 88.90 -34.56
CA CYS A 404 -16.07 89.15 -34.22
C CYS A 404 -15.81 90.67 -34.13
N GLY A 405 -15.10 91.12 -33.10
CA GLY A 405 -14.65 92.51 -32.90
C GLY A 405 -15.45 93.35 -31.90
N VAL A 406 -16.52 92.80 -31.31
CA VAL A 406 -17.41 93.51 -30.37
C VAL A 406 -17.75 92.60 -29.19
N ALA A 407 -17.58 93.06 -27.94
CA ALA A 407 -17.84 92.25 -26.75
C ALA A 407 -19.35 91.92 -26.56
N ASP A 408 -19.69 90.66 -26.30
CA ASP A 408 -21.07 90.23 -25.98
C ASP A 408 -21.36 90.55 -24.52
N THR A 409 -21.60 91.83 -24.23
CA THR A 409 -21.92 92.31 -22.89
C THR A 409 -23.43 92.51 -22.79
N ASP A 410 -24.03 92.11 -21.67
CA ASP A 410 -25.43 92.35 -21.33
C ASP A 410 -25.42 93.20 -20.05
N SER A 411 -25.57 94.51 -20.24
CA SER A 411 -25.31 95.51 -19.20
C SER A 411 -26.37 95.54 -18.09
N ASP A 412 -27.58 95.07 -18.35
CA ASP A 412 -28.68 95.03 -17.37
C ASP A 412 -29.17 93.61 -17.01
N ASN A 413 -28.57 92.58 -17.61
CA ASN A 413 -28.79 91.15 -17.38
C ASN A 413 -30.24 90.70 -17.63
N ASP A 414 -30.88 91.22 -18.68
CA ASP A 414 -32.21 90.76 -19.09
C ASP A 414 -32.20 89.63 -20.12
N GLY A 415 -31.00 89.26 -20.58
CA GLY A 415 -30.77 88.18 -21.53
C GLY A 415 -30.64 88.65 -22.98
N ALA A 416 -30.73 89.94 -23.28
CA ALA A 416 -30.33 90.51 -24.57
C ALA A 416 -28.97 91.22 -24.46
N TYR A 417 -28.07 90.91 -25.39
CA TYR A 417 -26.76 91.56 -25.44
C TYR A 417 -26.87 93.00 -25.93
N ASP A 418 -26.02 93.89 -25.44
CA ASP A 418 -26.00 95.34 -25.70
C ASP A 418 -26.03 95.70 -27.21
N CYS A 419 -25.52 94.82 -28.08
CA CYS A 419 -25.53 95.02 -29.53
C CYS A 419 -26.90 94.77 -30.19
N GLN A 420 -27.82 94.12 -29.46
CA GLN A 420 -29.18 93.79 -29.85
C GLN A 420 -30.23 94.40 -28.89
N ASP A 421 -29.78 95.04 -27.80
CA ASP A 421 -30.61 95.77 -26.85
C ASP A 421 -30.61 97.28 -27.11
N SER A 422 -31.79 97.86 -27.33
CA SER A 422 -31.94 99.31 -27.54
C SER A 422 -32.15 100.11 -26.26
N CYS A 423 -32.29 99.43 -25.13
CA CYS A 423 -32.55 99.92 -23.77
C CYS A 423 -31.53 99.37 -22.75
N ILE A 424 -30.25 99.21 -23.13
CA ILE A 424 -29.01 98.76 -22.45
C ILE A 424 -28.89 98.85 -20.89
N ASN A 425 -29.73 99.60 -20.16
CA ASN A 425 -29.71 99.69 -18.70
C ASN A 425 -31.09 99.44 -18.03
N ASP A 426 -32.07 98.88 -18.73
CA ASP A 426 -33.42 98.57 -18.24
C ASP A 426 -33.71 97.06 -18.33
N PRO A 427 -33.57 96.31 -17.22
CA PRO A 427 -33.72 94.85 -17.24
C PRO A 427 -35.13 94.34 -17.58
N GLY A 428 -36.11 95.24 -17.68
CA GLY A 428 -37.50 94.90 -17.97
C GLY A 428 -37.87 94.99 -19.45
N LYS A 429 -37.01 95.56 -20.31
CA LYS A 429 -37.32 95.82 -21.71
C LYS A 429 -36.05 95.87 -22.58
N THR A 430 -36.01 95.02 -23.60
CA THR A 430 -34.96 95.03 -24.62
C THR A 430 -35.18 96.07 -25.74
N SER A 431 -36.32 96.77 -25.72
CA SER A 431 -36.66 97.83 -26.69
C SER A 431 -37.63 98.88 -26.11
N PRO A 432 -37.54 100.17 -26.52
CA PRO A 432 -38.31 101.24 -25.88
C PRO A 432 -39.83 101.08 -26.08
N GLY A 433 -40.58 101.00 -24.98
CA GLY A 433 -42.04 101.02 -24.97
C GLY A 433 -42.63 102.44 -25.07
N GLN A 434 -43.95 102.61 -24.93
CA GLN A 434 -44.61 103.91 -25.10
C GLN A 434 -44.25 104.95 -24.02
N CYS A 435 -43.91 104.52 -22.80
CA CYS A 435 -43.35 105.39 -21.76
C CYS A 435 -41.80 105.44 -21.76
N GLY A 436 -41.12 104.83 -22.74
CA GLY A 436 -39.65 104.72 -22.81
C GLY A 436 -39.03 103.56 -22.01
N CYS A 437 -37.70 103.55 -21.88
CA CYS A 437 -36.95 102.61 -21.05
C CYS A 437 -36.92 103.09 -19.58
N GLY A 438 -37.08 102.17 -18.63
CA GLY A 438 -36.98 102.36 -17.18
C GLY A 438 -38.32 102.57 -16.46
N VAL A 439 -39.44 102.60 -17.20
CA VAL A 439 -40.78 102.82 -16.66
C VAL A 439 -41.74 101.72 -17.16
N PRO A 440 -42.47 101.02 -16.27
CA PRO A 440 -43.42 99.99 -16.68
C PRO A 440 -44.58 100.61 -17.47
N ASP A 441 -44.89 100.05 -18.64
CA ASP A 441 -46.05 100.44 -19.42
C ASP A 441 -47.31 99.77 -18.83
N GLN A 442 -47.77 100.27 -17.68
CA GLN A 442 -48.96 99.76 -17.00
C GLN A 442 -49.98 100.88 -16.72
N ASP A 443 -51.22 100.63 -17.11
CA ASP A 443 -52.37 101.43 -16.69
C ASP A 443 -52.91 100.81 -15.40
N LEU A 444 -52.39 101.28 -14.27
CA LEU A 444 -52.70 100.72 -12.95
C LEU A 444 -54.15 100.97 -12.52
N ASN A 445 -54.85 101.89 -13.18
CA ASN A 445 -56.21 102.26 -12.82
C ASN A 445 -57.27 101.93 -13.90
N ALA A 446 -56.85 101.29 -14.99
CA ALA A 446 -57.66 100.71 -16.05
C ALA A 446 -58.61 101.69 -16.75
N ASN A 447 -58.17 102.93 -16.97
CA ASN A 447 -58.94 103.97 -17.65
C ASN A 447 -58.66 104.06 -19.17
N GLY A 448 -57.70 103.29 -19.67
CA GLY A 448 -57.27 103.24 -21.07
C GLY A 448 -56.08 104.16 -21.42
N VAL A 449 -55.42 104.78 -20.45
CA VAL A 449 -54.22 105.64 -20.65
C VAL A 449 -53.10 105.21 -19.70
N LEU A 450 -51.86 105.13 -20.21
CA LEU A 450 -50.67 104.66 -19.48
C LEU A 450 -50.14 105.71 -18.48
N ASP A 451 -49.89 105.28 -17.24
CA ASP A 451 -49.49 106.14 -16.10
C ASP A 451 -47.95 106.32 -16.00
N CYS A 452 -47.33 107.17 -16.83
CA CYS A 452 -45.85 107.27 -16.92
C CYS A 452 -45.12 108.12 -15.81
N PHE A 453 -45.69 108.46 -14.64
CA PHE A 453 -45.00 109.27 -13.58
C PHE A 453 -45.36 108.88 -12.12
N VAL A 454 -44.38 108.61 -11.23
CA VAL A 454 -44.63 108.29 -9.79
C VAL A 454 -43.68 108.95 -8.76
N GLY A 455 -44.16 109.96 -8.01
CA GLY A 455 -44.35 109.92 -6.54
C GLY A 455 -43.22 110.14 -5.49
N ALA A 456 -41.93 109.95 -5.74
CA ALA A 456 -40.94 109.84 -4.62
C ALA A 456 -40.70 111.15 -3.82
N ASP A 457 -40.73 112.33 -4.45
CA ASP A 457 -40.42 113.61 -3.77
C ASP A 457 -41.45 114.05 -2.71
N PHE A 458 -42.69 113.60 -2.81
CA PHE A 458 -43.76 113.99 -1.88
C PHE A 458 -43.57 113.41 -0.45
N ARG A 459 -42.88 112.28 -0.30
CA ARG A 459 -42.71 111.60 0.99
C ARG A 459 -41.75 112.35 1.93
N LYS A 460 -40.64 112.88 1.41
CA LYS A 460 -39.65 113.62 2.21
C LYS A 460 -40.20 114.96 2.72
N LEU A 461 -41.07 115.60 1.93
CA LEU A 461 -41.72 116.87 2.30
C LEU A 461 -42.77 116.70 3.39
N THR A 462 -43.49 115.58 3.38
CA THR A 462 -44.49 115.26 4.41
C THR A 462 -43.85 114.91 5.76
N GLU A 463 -42.68 114.28 5.81
CA GLU A 463 -41.95 113.99 7.07
C GLU A 463 -41.52 115.26 7.83
N ASN A 464 -41.00 116.26 7.12
CA ASN A 464 -40.56 117.53 7.72
C ASN A 464 -41.71 118.29 8.41
N LEU A 465 -42.90 118.26 7.81
CA LEU A 465 -44.12 118.86 8.37
C LEU A 465 -44.56 118.14 9.66
N GLN A 466 -44.37 116.83 9.76
CA GLN A 466 -44.71 116.09 10.99
C GLN A 466 -43.77 116.43 12.16
N VAL A 467 -42.47 116.63 11.90
CA VAL A 467 -41.51 116.99 12.96
C VAL A 467 -41.83 118.36 13.58
N ALA A 468 -42.21 119.35 12.77
CA ALA A 468 -42.62 120.67 13.25
C ALA A 468 -43.82 120.60 14.22
N VAL A 469 -44.80 119.73 13.93
CA VAL A 469 -45.97 119.51 14.80
C VAL A 469 -45.56 118.92 16.16
N ARG A 470 -44.58 117.99 16.20
CA ARG A 470 -44.08 117.42 17.46
C ARG A 470 -43.41 118.47 18.35
N ASN A 471 -42.58 119.33 17.78
CA ASN A 471 -41.87 120.36 18.55
C ASN A 471 -42.83 121.39 19.16
N LEU A 472 -43.86 121.82 18.41
CA LEU A 472 -44.89 122.74 18.91
C LEU A 472 -45.68 122.15 20.10
N ARG A 473 -45.86 120.82 20.16
CA ARG A 473 -46.58 120.16 21.28
C ARG A 473 -45.79 120.17 22.59
N LYS A 474 -44.45 120.19 22.56
CA LYS A 474 -43.59 120.11 23.76
C LYS A 474 -43.48 121.41 24.58
N LEU A 475 -43.95 122.55 24.06
CA LEU A 475 -43.80 123.86 24.70
C LEU A 475 -44.73 124.06 25.92
N LYS A 476 -44.19 124.53 27.05
CA LYS A 476 -44.94 124.89 28.28
C LYS A 476 -44.88 126.40 28.58
N LYS A 477 -45.83 126.92 29.36
CA LYS A 477 -45.91 128.35 29.71
C LYS A 477 -44.72 128.74 30.62
N PRO A 478 -43.89 129.74 30.28
CA PRO A 478 -42.67 130.03 31.02
C PRO A 478 -42.94 130.75 32.35
N THR A 479 -42.31 130.26 33.44
CA THR A 479 -42.50 130.72 34.83
C THR A 479 -41.52 131.81 35.28
N ASN A 480 -40.31 131.85 34.70
CA ASN A 480 -39.29 132.87 34.98
C ASN A 480 -38.70 133.43 33.67
N LYS A 481 -37.89 134.50 33.78
CA LYS A 481 -37.28 135.21 32.63
C LYS A 481 -36.33 134.32 31.82
N LYS A 482 -35.58 133.43 32.48
CA LYS A 482 -34.66 132.47 31.83
C LYS A 482 -35.40 131.45 30.96
N ARG A 483 -36.52 130.89 31.45
CA ARG A 483 -37.40 129.99 30.68
C ARG A 483 -38.15 130.69 29.54
N ARG A 484 -38.40 132.00 29.64
CA ARG A 484 -38.96 132.77 28.51
C ARG A 484 -38.00 132.77 27.32
N ALA A 485 -36.71 132.92 27.55
CA ALA A 485 -35.70 132.89 26.48
C ALA A 485 -35.62 131.51 25.80
N GLN A 486 -35.58 130.42 26.58
CA GLN A 486 -35.58 129.06 26.02
C GLN A 486 -36.81 128.75 25.16
N VAL A 487 -38.00 129.15 25.62
CA VAL A 487 -39.24 128.95 24.85
C VAL A 487 -39.23 129.73 23.53
N GLN A 488 -38.58 130.90 23.48
CA GLN A 488 -38.45 131.69 22.24
C GLN A 488 -37.55 131.01 21.21
N ILE A 489 -36.39 130.46 21.61
CA ILE A 489 -35.46 129.79 20.69
C ILE A 489 -36.14 128.60 19.99
N GLN A 490 -36.85 127.78 20.76
CA GLN A 490 -37.46 126.56 20.25
C GLN A 490 -38.66 126.83 19.32
N GLN A 491 -39.32 127.95 19.54
CA GLN A 491 -40.35 128.47 18.63
C GLN A 491 -39.77 128.90 17.28
N GLN A 492 -38.58 129.49 17.27
CA GLN A 492 -37.91 129.96 16.06
C GLN A 492 -37.49 128.80 15.15
N GLN A 493 -36.97 127.72 15.74
CA GLN A 493 -36.60 126.49 15.01
C GLN A 493 -37.80 125.84 14.31
N SER A 494 -38.97 125.78 14.96
CA SER A 494 -40.17 125.15 14.39
C SER A 494 -40.71 125.91 13.17
N LYS A 495 -40.46 127.22 13.09
CA LYS A 495 -40.86 128.06 11.97
C LYS A 495 -40.06 127.75 10.71
N ALA A 496 -38.74 127.61 10.85
CA ALA A 496 -37.84 127.36 9.72
C ALA A 496 -38.18 126.05 8.97
N ALA A 497 -38.53 124.98 9.71
CA ALA A 497 -38.92 123.71 9.10
C ALA A 497 -40.17 123.80 8.22
N VAL A 498 -41.19 124.57 8.66
CA VAL A 498 -42.43 124.73 7.88
C VAL A 498 -42.18 125.52 6.60
N GLU A 499 -41.33 126.54 6.65
CA GLU A 499 -41.00 127.35 5.47
C GLU A 499 -40.25 126.53 4.41
N PHE A 500 -39.33 125.65 4.79
CA PHE A 500 -38.59 124.77 3.87
C PHE A 500 -39.49 123.76 3.14
N SER A 501 -40.43 123.11 3.84
CA SER A 501 -41.37 122.19 3.19
C SER A 501 -42.24 122.90 2.15
N LEU A 502 -42.68 124.12 2.45
CA LEU A 502 -43.52 124.90 1.55
C LEU A 502 -42.79 125.32 0.27
N SER A 503 -41.47 125.59 0.34
CA SER A 503 -40.68 125.86 -0.87
C SER A 503 -40.50 124.62 -1.75
N GLY A 504 -40.41 123.43 -1.16
CA GLY A 504 -40.36 122.19 -1.94
C GLY A 504 -41.63 121.94 -2.77
N PHE A 505 -42.81 122.20 -2.20
CA PHE A 505 -44.07 122.12 -2.94
C PHE A 505 -44.18 123.16 -4.07
N GLY A 506 -43.51 124.30 -3.94
CA GLY A 506 -43.43 125.31 -4.99
C GLY A 506 -42.74 124.81 -6.25
N ASN A 507 -41.67 124.01 -6.12
CA ASN A 507 -40.96 123.44 -7.26
C ASN A 507 -41.76 122.34 -7.96
N VAL A 508 -42.52 121.54 -7.20
CA VAL A 508 -43.48 120.58 -7.75
C VAL A 508 -44.58 121.28 -8.56
N TYR A 509 -44.99 122.48 -8.13
CA TYR A 509 -46.01 123.27 -8.80
C TYR A 509 -45.54 123.96 -10.10
N ASN A 510 -44.22 124.07 -10.30
CA ASN A 510 -43.61 124.87 -11.36
C ASN A 510 -43.05 124.03 -12.51
N SER A 511 -43.31 122.72 -12.53
CA SER A 511 -42.75 121.82 -13.54
C SER A 511 -43.42 121.93 -14.92
N SER A 512 -44.57 122.57 -15.05
CA SER A 512 -45.08 123.22 -16.26
C SER A 512 -46.36 123.94 -15.88
N SER A 513 -46.55 125.16 -16.38
CA SER A 513 -47.73 125.96 -16.10
C SER A 513 -49.05 125.21 -16.36
N SER A 514 -49.67 124.71 -15.28
CA SER A 514 -51.10 124.82 -14.93
C SER A 514 -51.90 123.50 -14.85
N GLN A 515 -52.57 123.33 -13.69
CA GLN A 515 -53.68 122.40 -13.38
C GLN A 515 -53.35 121.02 -12.78
N ILE A 516 -52.68 121.01 -11.63
CA ILE A 516 -53.02 120.01 -10.59
C ILE A 516 -54.32 120.47 -9.90
N VAL A 517 -55.42 119.80 -10.22
CA VAL A 517 -56.75 119.94 -9.59
C VAL A 517 -56.96 118.72 -8.69
N ILE A 518 -57.11 118.95 -7.38
CA ILE A 518 -57.39 117.89 -6.40
C ILE A 518 -58.91 117.66 -6.35
N VAL A 519 -59.36 116.48 -6.78
CA VAL A 519 -60.74 116.13 -7.17
C VAL A 519 -61.78 116.20 -6.03
N ASN A 520 -61.36 116.31 -4.77
CA ASN A 520 -62.29 116.34 -3.63
C ASN A 520 -62.07 117.50 -2.63
N SER A 521 -61.36 118.57 -3.04
CA SER A 521 -61.14 119.76 -2.19
C SER A 521 -61.84 121.01 -2.74
N LYS A 522 -62.77 121.63 -1.97
CA LYS A 522 -63.46 122.92 -2.31
C LYS A 522 -62.53 124.13 -2.45
N LYS A 523 -61.24 123.93 -2.22
CA LYS A 523 -60.26 125.01 -2.23
C LYS A 523 -58.97 124.55 -2.90
N PRO A 524 -58.36 125.44 -3.69
CA PRO A 524 -57.10 125.15 -4.34
C PRO A 524 -55.96 125.03 -3.32
N LEU A 525 -54.93 124.25 -3.66
CA LEU A 525 -53.76 124.02 -2.80
C LEU A 525 -53.05 125.35 -2.43
N SER A 526 -53.01 126.31 -3.36
CA SER A 526 -52.47 127.65 -3.14
C SER A 526 -53.12 128.38 -1.95
N LYS A 527 -54.42 128.19 -1.74
CA LYS A 527 -55.17 128.78 -0.61
C LYS A 527 -54.80 128.09 0.71
N LEU A 528 -54.73 126.76 0.73
CA LEU A 528 -54.38 125.96 1.91
C LEU A 528 -52.98 126.28 2.45
N VAL A 529 -51.99 126.38 1.55
CA VAL A 529 -50.61 126.76 1.89
C VAL A 529 -50.54 128.15 2.52
N SER A 530 -51.26 129.12 1.95
CA SER A 530 -51.34 130.49 2.49
C SER A 530 -51.90 130.54 3.92
N ASP A 531 -52.95 129.74 4.20
CA ASP A 531 -53.59 129.67 5.51
C ASP A 531 -52.66 129.11 6.61
N VAL A 532 -51.88 128.06 6.31
CA VAL A 532 -50.88 127.49 7.23
C VAL A 532 -49.85 128.54 7.64
N ASN A 533 -49.29 129.28 6.66
CA ASN A 533 -48.28 130.30 6.91
C ASN A 533 -48.82 131.40 7.86
N LYS A 534 -50.06 131.85 7.63
CA LYS A 534 -50.72 132.87 8.47
C LYS A 534 -50.90 132.42 9.93
N GLN A 535 -51.27 131.16 10.17
CA GLN A 535 -51.51 130.65 11.53
C GLN A 535 -50.21 130.43 12.32
N THR A 536 -49.16 129.92 11.67
CA THR A 536 -47.86 129.69 12.30
C THR A 536 -47.29 131.00 12.86
N LYS A 537 -47.39 132.11 12.11
CA LYS A 537 -46.97 133.46 12.57
C LYS A 537 -47.71 133.94 13.83
N LYS A 538 -48.99 133.59 14.01
CA LYS A 538 -49.79 134.01 15.18
C LYS A 538 -49.46 133.26 16.47
N SER A 539 -48.80 132.10 16.38
CA SER A 539 -48.50 131.25 17.55
C SER A 539 -47.32 131.75 18.42
N LEU A 540 -46.56 132.74 17.94
CA LEU A 540 -45.29 133.20 18.51
C LEU A 540 -45.40 134.29 19.61
N LYS A 541 -46.59 134.84 19.89
CA LYS A 541 -46.77 135.93 20.88
C LYS A 541 -46.84 135.38 22.34
N THR A 542 -45.73 135.47 23.09
CA THR A 542 -45.43 134.72 24.35
C THR A 542 -45.96 135.29 25.69
N GLY A 543 -46.67 136.42 25.69
CA GLY A 543 -47.15 137.07 26.94
C GLY A 543 -48.63 136.85 27.29
N SER A 544 -49.43 136.21 26.43
CA SER A 544 -50.89 136.31 26.49
C SER A 544 -51.60 135.14 27.19
N ARG A 545 -52.78 135.43 27.77
CA ARG A 545 -53.81 134.44 28.15
C ARG A 545 -54.16 133.48 26.98
N THR A 546 -53.83 133.80 25.73
CA THR A 546 -54.20 133.06 24.52
C THR A 546 -53.13 132.13 23.94
N PHE A 547 -51.93 132.01 24.52
CA PHE A 547 -50.82 131.17 23.99
C PHE A 547 -51.28 129.75 23.62
N SER A 548 -52.06 129.10 24.50
CA SER A 548 -52.58 127.75 24.27
C SER A 548 -53.56 127.67 23.09
N LYS A 549 -54.41 128.70 22.90
CA LYS A 549 -55.39 128.76 21.79
C LYS A 549 -54.69 128.88 20.44
N ASN A 550 -53.71 129.77 20.31
CA ASN A 550 -53.03 130.02 19.03
C ASN A 550 -52.16 128.82 18.61
N ARG A 551 -51.50 128.18 19.58
CA ARG A 551 -50.74 126.94 19.34
C ARG A 551 -51.62 125.82 18.78
N LYS A 552 -52.83 125.62 19.32
CA LYS A 552 -53.78 124.59 18.84
C LYS A 552 -54.25 124.87 17.40
N LYS A 553 -54.51 126.13 17.03
CA LYS A 553 -54.94 126.49 15.66
C LYS A 553 -53.86 126.17 14.61
N ALA A 554 -52.60 126.51 14.89
CA ALA A 554 -51.49 126.21 13.97
C ALA A 554 -51.35 124.70 13.72
N ILE A 555 -51.47 123.88 14.78
CA ILE A 555 -51.44 122.42 14.66
C ILE A 555 -52.59 121.90 13.78
N GLY A 556 -53.79 122.48 13.89
CA GLY A 556 -54.95 122.08 13.08
C GLY A 556 -54.77 122.37 11.59
N SER A 557 -54.29 123.56 11.23
CA SER A 557 -54.08 123.94 9.82
C SER A 557 -53.01 123.08 9.14
N ILE A 558 -51.89 122.78 9.83
CA ILE A 558 -50.85 121.89 9.30
C ILE A 558 -51.41 120.48 9.08
N GLY A 559 -52.23 119.96 10.00
CA GLY A 559 -52.85 118.64 9.85
C GLY A 559 -53.85 118.55 8.69
N GLN A 560 -54.54 119.64 8.37
CA GLN A 560 -55.46 119.69 7.22
C GLN A 560 -54.70 119.62 5.89
N LEU A 561 -53.54 120.30 5.78
CA LEU A 561 -52.68 120.20 4.60
C LEU A 561 -52.15 118.78 4.42
N LEU A 562 -51.70 118.13 5.50
CA LEU A 562 -51.20 116.76 5.45
C LEU A 562 -52.25 115.75 4.94
N ARG A 563 -53.53 115.91 5.30
CA ARG A 563 -54.62 115.06 4.79
C ARG A 563 -54.99 115.28 3.32
N VAL A 564 -54.58 116.40 2.73
CA VAL A 564 -54.81 116.72 1.32
C VAL A 564 -53.63 116.24 0.47
N LEU A 565 -52.46 116.06 1.09
CA LEU A 565 -51.24 115.57 0.45
C LEU A 565 -51.10 114.04 0.49
N GLN A 566 -51.71 113.40 1.49
CA GLN A 566 -52.00 111.97 1.48
C GLN A 566 -53.25 111.73 0.65
#